data_AF-A0A0D3B8N2-F1
#
_entry.id   AF-A0A0D3B8N2-F1
#
_cell.length_a   1.000
_cell.length_b   1.000
_cell.length_c   1.000
_cell.angle_alpha   90.00
_cell.angle_beta   90.00
_cell.angle_gamma   90.00
#
_symmetry.space_group_name_H-M   'P 1'
#
loop_
_entity.id
_entity.type
_entity.pdbx_description
1 polymer ?
#
loop_
_entity_poly.entity_id
_entity_poly.type
_entity_poly.pdbx_seq_one_letter_code
_entity_poly.pdbx_strand_id
1 'polypeptide(L)'
;MQYRSGHLSEWITDLGCRDAVTNILRGCNSELADRIEEECNKKSWEGIITRLWPKVKFIQSIVTRQNSQCIPMLEFYSNKVPLISTVYGSSETIFGINMNPFCKPQDISYTCIPTISYFEFILADEGNKGEIVDLVNVKIGSYYEPVITNYYGLHRYRMGDILQVSGFYNSAPQFRFVRRKSMVLSVNLEVTTEEAF
;
A
#
# COMPACT_ATOMS: atom_id res chain seq x y z
N MET A 1 17.67 18.39 17.43
CA MET A 1 17.43 19.54 18.33
C MET A 1 16.37 19.26 19.39
N GLN A 2 15.13 18.85 19.03
CA GLN A 2 14.04 18.61 19.99
C GLN A 2 14.33 17.51 21.03
N TYR A 3 14.92 16.37 20.63
CA TYR A 3 15.34 15.34 21.59
C TYR A 3 16.41 15.84 22.57
N ARG A 4 17.29 16.75 22.12
CA ARG A 4 18.35 17.33 22.96
C ARG A 4 17.79 18.36 23.95
N SER A 5 16.86 19.21 23.50
CA SER A 5 16.21 20.21 24.36
C SER A 5 15.06 19.65 25.19
N GLY A 6 14.50 18.49 24.83
CA GLY A 6 13.30 17.93 25.45
C GLY A 6 12.01 18.71 25.17
N HIS A 7 12.07 19.70 24.27
CA HIS A 7 10.96 20.61 23.99
C HIS A 7 10.61 20.57 22.50
N LEU A 8 9.31 20.54 22.22
CA LEU A 8 8.80 20.60 20.85
C LEU A 8 9.06 21.98 20.24
N SER A 9 9.37 22.03 18.94
CA SER A 9 9.61 23.30 18.26
C SER A 9 8.36 24.19 18.24
N GLU A 10 8.56 25.49 18.38
CA GLU A 10 7.47 26.47 18.49
C GLU A 10 6.59 26.57 17.24
N TRP A 11 7.12 26.23 16.06
CA TRP A 11 6.38 26.27 14.79
C TRP A 11 5.22 25.26 14.72
N ILE A 12 5.18 24.25 15.60
CA ILE A 12 4.07 23.30 15.69
C ILE A 12 2.96 23.94 16.54
N THR A 13 1.93 24.49 15.88
CA THR A 13 0.85 25.24 16.55
C THR A 13 -0.31 24.37 17.03
N ASP A 14 -0.45 23.15 16.52
CA ASP A 14 -1.54 22.24 16.88
C ASP A 14 -1.41 21.74 18.34
N LEU A 15 -2.37 22.10 19.18
CA LEU A 15 -2.32 21.80 20.62
C LEU A 15 -2.36 20.30 20.90
N GLY A 16 -3.13 19.53 20.13
CA GLY A 16 -3.23 18.08 20.29
C GLY A 16 -1.89 17.38 20.04
N CYS A 17 -1.20 17.76 18.96
CA CYS A 17 0.15 17.30 18.65
C CYS A 17 1.14 17.73 19.74
N ARG A 18 1.06 18.97 20.23
CA ARG A 18 1.95 19.45 21.31
C ARG A 18 1.81 18.60 22.56
N ASP A 19 0.58 18.38 23.02
CA ASP A 19 0.31 17.59 24.22
C ASP A 19 0.75 16.13 24.05
N ALA A 20 0.41 15.51 22.91
CA ALA A 20 0.78 14.13 22.61
C ALA A 20 2.30 13.93 22.55
N VAL A 21 3.02 14.80 21.85
CA VAL A 21 4.48 14.66 21.66
C VAL A 21 5.25 15.03 22.92
N THR A 22 4.78 16.00 23.71
CA THR A 22 5.41 16.35 25.00
C THR A 22 5.42 15.16 25.96
N ASN A 23 4.33 14.37 25.98
CA ASN A 23 4.23 13.14 26.77
C ASN A 23 5.19 12.03 26.29
N ILE A 24 5.60 12.04 25.02
CA ILE A 24 6.55 11.08 24.43
C ILE A 24 7.99 11.51 24.66
N LEU A 25 8.30 12.79 24.50
CA LEU A 25 9.66 13.32 24.65
C LEU A 25 10.22 13.08 26.05
N ARG A 26 9.38 13.12 27.09
CA ARG A 26 9.73 12.79 28.49
C ARG A 26 11.02 13.48 28.98
N GLY A 27 11.28 14.70 28.53
CA GLY A 27 12.45 15.50 28.89
C GLY A 27 13.63 15.37 27.91
N CYS A 28 14.82 15.83 28.34
CA CYS A 28 16.01 15.86 27.49
C CYS A 28 16.63 14.47 27.36
N ASN A 29 16.92 14.05 26.13
CA ASN A 29 17.66 12.83 25.82
C ASN A 29 18.81 13.12 24.86
N SER A 30 19.91 13.62 25.42
CA SER A 30 21.12 13.99 24.66
C SER A 30 21.78 12.78 24.01
N GLU A 31 21.83 11.63 24.67
CA GLU A 31 22.43 10.40 24.12
C GLU A 31 21.69 9.93 22.87
N LEU A 32 20.35 9.91 22.90
CA LEU A 32 19.55 9.58 21.72
C LEU A 32 19.75 10.61 20.61
N ALA A 33 19.83 11.90 20.95
CA ALA A 33 20.07 12.95 19.98
C ALA A 33 21.45 12.80 19.30
N ASP A 34 22.51 12.53 20.07
CA ASP A 34 23.87 12.31 19.57
C ASP A 34 23.90 11.09 18.63
N ARG A 35 23.25 9.99 19.03
CA ARG A 35 23.17 8.76 18.20
C ARG A 35 22.43 8.98 16.87
N ILE A 36 21.31 9.70 16.89
CA ILE A 36 20.57 10.03 15.65
C ILE A 36 21.43 10.93 14.76
N GLU A 37 22.08 11.93 15.35
CA GLU A 37 22.95 12.88 14.64
C GLU A 37 24.15 12.17 14.00
N GLU A 38 24.80 11.26 14.71
CA GLU A 38 25.88 10.43 14.18
C GLU A 38 25.43 9.60 12.96
N GLU A 39 24.26 8.95 13.04
CA GLU A 39 23.74 8.14 11.95
C GLU A 39 23.34 8.95 10.71
N CYS A 40 22.77 10.14 10.91
CA CYS A 40 22.32 11.04 9.84
C CYS A 40 23.47 11.83 9.19
N ASN A 41 24.60 12.04 9.89
CA ASN A 41 25.78 12.72 9.37
C ASN A 41 26.68 11.84 8.50
N LYS A 42 26.36 10.54 8.35
CA LYS A 42 27.11 9.63 7.46
C LYS A 42 26.92 10.02 6.00
N LYS A 43 27.98 9.82 5.20
CA LYS A 43 27.98 10.15 3.75
C LYS A 43 26.92 9.39 2.94
N SER A 44 26.57 8.18 3.36
CA SER A 44 25.56 7.33 2.71
C SER A 44 24.40 7.04 3.66
N TRP A 45 23.19 7.15 3.11
CA TRP A 45 21.94 6.82 3.78
C TRP A 45 21.48 5.37 3.52
N GLU A 46 22.28 4.57 2.79
CA GLU A 46 22.00 3.16 2.55
C GLU A 46 21.79 2.41 3.87
N GLY A 47 20.63 1.82 4.10
CA GLY A 47 20.31 1.08 5.32
C GLY A 47 19.97 1.94 6.55
N ILE A 48 19.78 3.26 6.38
CA ILE A 48 19.45 4.19 7.49
C ILE A 48 18.29 3.71 8.36
N ILE A 49 17.26 3.08 7.77
CA ILE A 49 16.10 2.57 8.52
C ILE A 49 16.54 1.50 9.53
N THR A 50 17.41 0.58 9.12
CA THR A 50 17.92 -0.47 10.03
C THR A 50 18.91 0.06 11.05
N ARG A 51 19.58 1.19 10.78
CA ARG A 51 20.49 1.82 11.76
C ARG A 51 19.74 2.59 12.83
N LEU A 52 18.73 3.37 12.44
CA LEU A 52 17.87 4.10 13.38
C LEU A 52 16.90 3.17 14.13
N TRP A 53 16.36 2.16 13.45
CA TRP A 53 15.44 1.16 14.02
C TRP A 53 15.99 -0.27 13.88
N PRO A 54 16.98 -0.67 14.69
CA PRO A 54 17.67 -1.95 14.55
C PRO A 54 16.80 -3.19 14.80
N LYS A 55 15.62 -3.01 15.40
CA LYS A 55 14.65 -4.10 15.65
C LYS A 55 13.60 -4.25 14.54
N VAL A 56 13.66 -3.46 13.47
CA VAL A 56 12.71 -3.55 12.34
C VAL A 56 12.74 -4.95 11.73
N LYS A 57 11.57 -5.51 11.44
CA LYS A 57 11.42 -6.86 10.87
C LYS A 57 10.91 -6.87 9.44
N PHE A 58 10.10 -5.88 9.10
CA PHE A 58 9.55 -5.67 7.77
C PHE A 58 9.12 -4.22 7.65
N ILE A 59 8.91 -3.76 6.40
CA ILE A 59 8.28 -2.49 6.09
C ILE A 59 6.92 -2.80 5.51
N GLN A 60 5.86 -2.27 6.13
CA GLN A 60 4.51 -2.39 5.60
C GLN A 60 4.23 -1.21 4.67
N SER A 61 4.07 -1.49 3.38
CA SER A 61 3.73 -0.48 2.37
C SER A 61 3.10 -1.13 1.13
N ILE A 62 2.27 -0.38 0.41
CA ILE A 62 1.69 -0.81 -0.85
C ILE A 62 2.76 -0.68 -1.92
N VAL A 63 3.42 -1.79 -2.28
CA VAL A 63 4.50 -1.84 -3.28
C VAL A 63 4.07 -2.52 -4.60
N THR A 64 2.77 -2.59 -4.85
CA THR A 64 2.22 -3.19 -6.07
C THR A 64 2.47 -2.32 -7.29
N ARG A 65 2.90 -2.96 -8.39
CA ARG A 65 3.19 -2.48 -9.75
C ARG A 65 3.38 -0.97 -9.97
N GLN A 66 2.39 -0.11 -9.73
CA GLN A 66 2.54 1.34 -9.82
C GLN A 66 3.57 1.89 -8.82
N ASN A 67 3.55 1.39 -7.58
CA ASN A 67 4.53 1.74 -6.54
C ASN A 67 5.82 0.91 -6.61
N SER A 68 5.98 0.08 -7.65
CA SER A 68 7.21 -0.71 -7.83
C SER A 68 8.44 0.17 -8.10
N GLN A 69 8.22 1.40 -8.59
CA GLN A 69 9.28 2.39 -8.81
C GLN A 69 9.98 2.79 -7.49
N CYS A 70 9.28 2.70 -6.36
CA CYS A 70 9.84 3.01 -5.04
C CYS A 70 10.62 1.84 -4.44
N ILE A 71 10.54 0.62 -5.01
CA ILE A 71 11.19 -0.57 -4.45
C ILE A 71 12.71 -0.40 -4.36
N PRO A 72 13.45 0.03 -5.42
CA PRO A 72 14.90 0.19 -5.32
C PRO A 72 15.31 1.22 -4.25
N MET A 73 14.54 2.29 -4.09
CA MET A 73 14.75 3.31 -3.07
C MET A 73 14.52 2.72 -1.66
N LEU A 74 13.43 1.98 -1.47
CA LEU A 74 13.13 1.32 -0.21
C LEU A 74 14.19 0.26 0.13
N GLU A 75 14.63 -0.54 -0.83
CA GLU A 75 15.71 -1.51 -0.64
C GLU A 75 17.02 -0.83 -0.24
N PHE A 76 17.36 0.31 -0.87
CA PHE A 76 18.52 1.13 -0.52
C PHE A 76 18.44 1.63 0.93
N TYR A 77 17.35 2.28 1.34
CA TYR A 77 17.25 2.83 2.71
C TYR A 77 17.00 1.79 3.80
N SER A 78 16.40 0.65 3.44
CA SER A 78 16.02 -0.40 4.39
C SER A 78 17.03 -1.52 4.52
N ASN A 79 18.12 -1.52 3.74
CA ASN A 79 19.04 -2.64 3.66
C ASN A 79 18.30 -3.96 3.35
N LYS A 80 17.37 -3.90 2.39
CA LYS A 80 16.58 -5.04 1.88
C LYS A 80 15.75 -5.77 2.95
N VAL A 81 15.28 -5.06 3.98
CA VAL A 81 14.27 -5.58 4.91
C VAL A 81 13.01 -5.98 4.13
N PRO A 82 12.33 -7.09 4.48
CA PRO A 82 11.14 -7.54 3.77
C PRO A 82 10.08 -6.45 3.60
N LEU A 83 9.62 -6.25 2.37
CA LEU A 83 8.52 -5.34 2.04
C LEU A 83 7.22 -6.15 2.02
N ILE A 84 6.26 -5.77 2.87
CA ILE A 84 4.98 -6.48 3.01
C ILE A 84 3.85 -5.56 2.57
N SER A 85 3.10 -6.00 1.56
CA SER A 85 1.84 -5.39 1.15
C SER A 85 0.69 -6.26 1.65
N THR A 86 -0.04 -5.77 2.66
CA THR A 86 -1.00 -6.57 3.43
C THR A 86 -2.40 -6.55 2.87
N VAL A 87 -2.88 -5.37 2.46
CA VAL A 87 -4.28 -5.13 2.10
C VAL A 87 -4.35 -4.49 0.73
N TYR A 88 -5.34 -4.89 -0.07
CA TYR A 88 -5.80 -4.16 -1.24
C TYR A 88 -7.24 -3.68 -1.00
N GLY A 89 -7.45 -2.40 -1.20
CA GLY A 89 -8.73 -1.75 -0.98
C GLY A 89 -8.76 -0.36 -1.60
N SER A 90 -9.93 0.24 -1.56
CA SER A 90 -10.22 1.57 -2.07
C SER A 90 -11.11 2.33 -1.07
N SER A 91 -11.47 3.57 -1.38
CA SER A 91 -12.41 4.34 -0.56
C SER A 91 -13.80 3.69 -0.49
N GLU A 92 -14.14 2.89 -1.50
CA GLU A 92 -15.44 2.24 -1.64
C GLU A 92 -15.54 0.88 -0.91
N THR A 93 -14.43 0.13 -0.83
CA THR A 93 -14.40 -1.18 -0.16
C THR A 93 -12.98 -1.68 0.13
N ILE A 94 -12.85 -2.53 1.15
CA ILE A 94 -11.66 -3.38 1.32
C ILE A 94 -11.87 -4.63 0.47
N PHE A 95 -11.04 -4.82 -0.55
CA PHE A 95 -11.20 -5.93 -1.48
C PHE A 95 -10.64 -7.24 -0.93
N GLY A 96 -9.41 -7.21 -0.41
CA GLY A 96 -8.72 -8.44 -0.06
C GLY A 96 -7.39 -8.26 0.66
N ILE A 97 -6.82 -9.40 1.08
CA ILE A 97 -5.57 -9.46 1.83
C ILE A 97 -4.54 -10.38 1.17
N ASN A 98 -3.27 -10.06 1.33
CA ASN A 98 -2.17 -10.90 0.89
C ASN A 98 -1.96 -12.04 1.88
N MET A 99 -2.31 -13.26 1.47
CA MET A 99 -2.16 -14.48 2.30
C MET A 99 -0.71 -15.00 2.34
N ASN A 100 0.19 -14.44 1.52
CA ASN A 100 1.62 -14.74 1.53
C ASN A 100 2.43 -13.43 1.70
N PRO A 101 2.46 -12.84 2.90
CA PRO A 101 2.99 -11.49 3.11
C PRO A 101 4.48 -11.34 2.81
N PHE A 102 5.25 -12.44 2.84
CA PHE A 102 6.70 -12.45 2.59
C PHE A 102 7.06 -12.79 1.13
N CYS A 103 6.07 -12.89 0.23
CA CYS A 103 6.36 -13.05 -1.19
C CYS A 103 7.12 -11.85 -1.76
N LYS A 104 7.79 -12.06 -2.91
CA LYS A 104 8.45 -10.95 -3.60
C LYS A 104 7.40 -9.95 -4.11
N PRO A 105 7.72 -8.65 -4.23
CA PRO A 105 6.76 -7.66 -4.68
C PRO A 105 6.06 -7.98 -6.02
N GLN A 106 6.75 -8.63 -6.97
CA GLN A 106 6.18 -9.07 -8.24
C GLN A 106 5.14 -10.20 -8.12
N ASP A 107 5.18 -10.96 -7.03
CA ASP A 107 4.35 -12.15 -6.80
C ASP A 107 3.12 -11.85 -5.94
N ILE A 108 2.98 -10.61 -5.45
CA ILE A 108 1.86 -10.19 -4.59
C ILE A 108 0.53 -10.47 -5.27
N SER A 109 -0.33 -11.19 -4.54
CA SER A 109 -1.72 -11.47 -4.91
C SER A 109 -2.61 -11.28 -3.68
N TYR A 110 -3.78 -10.68 -3.88
CA TYR A 110 -4.75 -10.42 -2.82
C TYR A 110 -5.90 -11.40 -2.92
N THR A 111 -6.16 -12.10 -1.84
CA THR A 111 -7.31 -13.00 -1.70
C THR A 111 -8.53 -12.17 -1.39
N CYS A 112 -9.55 -12.23 -2.25
CA CYS A 112 -10.79 -11.50 -2.05
C CYS A 112 -11.49 -11.97 -0.75
N ILE A 113 -12.01 -11.02 0.03
CA ILE A 113 -12.78 -11.31 1.26
C ILE A 113 -14.27 -11.17 0.93
N PRO A 114 -15.01 -12.27 0.68
CA PRO A 114 -16.37 -12.21 0.14
C PRO A 114 -17.40 -11.58 1.08
N THR A 115 -17.09 -11.45 2.37
CA THR A 115 -18.00 -10.91 3.39
C THR A 115 -18.01 -9.39 3.46
N ILE A 116 -17.07 -8.69 2.82
CA ILE A 116 -16.96 -7.22 2.93
C ILE A 116 -17.93 -6.51 1.97
N SER A 117 -18.16 -7.06 0.79
CA SER A 117 -19.06 -6.53 -0.25
C SER A 117 -19.43 -7.66 -1.19
N TYR A 118 -20.49 -7.47 -1.99
CA TYR A 118 -20.75 -8.36 -3.11
C TYR A 118 -19.87 -7.96 -4.29
N PHE A 119 -19.18 -8.93 -4.89
CA PHE A 119 -18.22 -8.73 -5.97
C PHE A 119 -18.66 -9.44 -7.25
N GLU A 120 -18.87 -8.65 -8.28
CA GLU A 120 -19.03 -9.06 -9.67
C GLU A 120 -17.77 -8.68 -10.47
N PHE A 121 -17.55 -9.29 -11.63
CA PHE A 121 -16.34 -9.11 -12.42
C PHE A 121 -16.66 -8.97 -13.90
N ILE A 122 -16.31 -7.84 -14.50
CA ILE A 122 -16.42 -7.63 -15.95
C ILE A 122 -15.14 -8.14 -16.62
N LEU A 123 -15.26 -9.08 -17.56
CA LEU A 123 -14.10 -9.57 -18.32
C LEU A 123 -13.46 -8.44 -19.16
N ALA A 124 -12.14 -8.29 -19.08
CA ALA A 124 -11.39 -7.17 -19.66
C ALA A 124 -10.65 -7.49 -20.97
N ASP A 125 -10.99 -8.59 -21.66
CA ASP A 125 -10.39 -8.97 -22.95
C ASP A 125 -10.92 -8.14 -24.13
N GLU A 126 -10.05 -7.83 -25.09
CA GLU A 126 -10.30 -6.95 -26.25
C GLU A 126 -11.41 -7.44 -27.20
N GLY A 127 -11.91 -8.66 -27.04
CA GLY A 127 -12.99 -9.24 -27.85
C GLY A 127 -14.33 -9.43 -27.15
N ASN A 128 -14.43 -9.24 -25.82
CA ASN A 128 -15.62 -9.62 -25.05
C ASN A 128 -16.49 -8.44 -24.63
N LYS A 129 -17.81 -8.59 -24.85
CA LYS A 129 -18.86 -7.56 -24.69
C LYS A 129 -19.27 -7.31 -23.23
N GLY A 130 -18.31 -7.20 -22.32
CA GLY A 130 -18.61 -6.89 -20.92
C GLY A 130 -19.42 -7.97 -20.21
N GLU A 131 -19.11 -9.24 -20.46
CA GLU A 131 -19.66 -10.36 -19.69
C GLU A 131 -19.32 -10.17 -18.21
N ILE A 132 -20.35 -10.25 -17.37
CA ILE A 132 -20.25 -10.11 -15.92
C ILE A 132 -20.33 -11.50 -15.32
N VAL A 133 -19.34 -11.85 -14.50
CA VAL A 133 -19.29 -13.12 -13.77
C VAL A 133 -19.24 -12.87 -12.27
N ASP A 134 -19.83 -13.78 -11.50
CA ASP A 134 -19.70 -13.77 -10.04
C ASP A 134 -18.30 -14.18 -9.59
N LEU A 135 -17.95 -13.86 -8.34
CA LEU A 135 -16.67 -14.19 -7.71
C LEU A 135 -16.22 -15.64 -7.92
N VAL A 136 -17.14 -16.61 -7.88
CA VAL A 136 -16.82 -18.04 -8.00
C VAL A 136 -16.56 -18.50 -9.44
N ASN A 137 -16.90 -17.67 -10.42
CA ASN A 137 -16.85 -18.00 -11.85
C ASN A 137 -15.66 -17.35 -12.58
N VAL A 138 -14.78 -16.67 -11.84
CA VAL A 138 -13.56 -16.08 -12.41
C VAL A 138 -12.56 -17.17 -12.83
N LYS A 139 -11.82 -16.93 -13.91
CA LYS A 139 -10.89 -17.91 -14.49
C LYS A 139 -9.43 -17.49 -14.27
N ILE A 140 -8.58 -18.45 -13.89
CA ILE A 140 -7.14 -18.22 -13.73
C ILE A 140 -6.55 -17.66 -15.03
N GLY A 141 -5.70 -16.64 -14.90
CA GLY A 141 -5.02 -15.98 -16.02
C GLY A 141 -5.84 -14.90 -16.71
N SER A 142 -7.17 -14.91 -16.55
CA SER A 142 -8.06 -13.88 -17.12
C SER A 142 -8.01 -12.57 -16.35
N TYR A 143 -8.32 -11.49 -17.06
CA TYR A 143 -8.31 -10.12 -16.56
C TYR A 143 -9.73 -9.62 -16.36
N TYR A 144 -10.00 -8.99 -15.21
CA TYR A 144 -11.31 -8.52 -14.85
C TYR A 144 -11.27 -7.12 -14.25
N GLU A 145 -12.35 -6.38 -14.46
CA GLU A 145 -12.66 -5.18 -13.71
C GLU A 145 -13.68 -5.51 -12.60
N PRO A 146 -13.35 -5.27 -11.32
CA PRO A 146 -14.27 -5.48 -10.22
C PRO A 146 -15.44 -4.51 -10.26
N VAL A 147 -16.62 -5.05 -9.99
CA VAL A 147 -17.87 -4.35 -9.80
C VAL A 147 -18.39 -4.68 -8.41
N ILE A 148 -18.65 -3.64 -7.61
CA ILE A 148 -18.93 -3.79 -6.19
C ILE A 148 -20.34 -3.37 -5.84
N THR A 149 -20.96 -4.11 -4.93
CA THR A 149 -22.15 -3.66 -4.20
C THR A 149 -21.85 -3.74 -2.71
N ASN A 150 -21.94 -2.61 -2.00
CA ASN A 150 -21.54 -2.50 -0.59
C ASN A 150 -22.71 -2.12 0.34
N TYR A 151 -22.46 -2.16 1.65
CA TYR A 151 -23.44 -1.82 2.68
C TYR A 151 -23.78 -0.32 2.78
N TYR A 152 -23.05 0.54 2.07
CA TYR A 152 -23.16 2.00 2.16
C TYR A 152 -23.88 2.62 0.96
N GLY A 153 -24.57 1.80 0.15
CA GLY A 153 -25.42 2.27 -0.94
C GLY A 153 -24.75 2.37 -2.31
N LEU A 154 -23.51 1.85 -2.47
CA LEU A 154 -22.96 1.63 -3.80
C LEU A 154 -23.54 0.35 -4.37
N HIS A 155 -24.14 0.44 -5.56
CA HIS A 155 -24.75 -0.67 -6.27
C HIS A 155 -24.10 -0.83 -7.64
N ARG A 156 -23.51 -2.00 -7.88
CA ARG A 156 -22.79 -2.34 -9.12
C ARG A 156 -21.81 -1.24 -9.57
N TYR A 157 -21.09 -0.68 -8.61
CA TYR A 157 -20.10 0.37 -8.86
C TYR A 157 -18.85 -0.23 -9.50
N ARG A 158 -18.40 0.34 -10.61
CA ARG A 158 -17.19 -0.08 -11.31
C ARG A 158 -15.95 0.54 -10.68
N MET A 159 -15.05 -0.26 -10.13
CA MET A 159 -13.83 0.25 -9.50
C MET A 159 -12.85 0.89 -10.48
N GLY A 160 -12.91 0.49 -11.76
CA GLY A 160 -11.96 0.92 -12.79
C GLY A 160 -10.58 0.26 -12.68
N ASP A 161 -10.35 -0.58 -11.68
CA ASP A 161 -9.12 -1.37 -11.56
C ASP A 161 -9.18 -2.61 -12.46
N ILE A 162 -8.04 -3.01 -13.03
CA ILE A 162 -7.87 -4.25 -13.77
C ILE A 162 -7.08 -5.22 -12.89
N LEU A 163 -7.69 -6.36 -12.61
CA LEU A 163 -7.13 -7.43 -11.80
C LEU A 163 -6.94 -8.68 -12.65
N GLN A 164 -5.83 -9.38 -12.47
CA GLN A 164 -5.61 -10.70 -13.06
C GLN A 164 -5.84 -11.77 -11.99
N VAL A 165 -6.62 -12.80 -12.30
CA VAL A 165 -6.75 -13.95 -11.39
C VAL A 165 -5.44 -14.73 -11.41
N SER A 166 -4.74 -14.78 -10.27
CA SER A 166 -3.44 -15.44 -10.14
C SER A 166 -3.54 -16.85 -9.52
N GLY A 167 -4.65 -17.16 -8.86
CA GLY A 167 -4.87 -18.44 -8.20
C GLY A 167 -6.09 -18.42 -7.30
N PHE A 168 -6.18 -19.41 -6.41
CA PHE A 168 -7.23 -19.54 -5.42
C PHE A 168 -6.64 -19.95 -4.07
N TYR A 169 -7.12 -19.32 -3.00
CA TYR A 169 -6.90 -19.78 -1.64
C TYR A 169 -8.15 -20.50 -1.17
N ASN A 170 -8.09 -21.83 -1.07
CA ASN A 170 -9.29 -22.68 -1.01
C ASN A 170 -10.21 -22.37 -2.20
N SER A 171 -11.43 -21.88 -1.95
CA SER A 171 -12.38 -21.46 -2.98
C SER A 171 -12.37 -19.95 -3.26
N ALA A 172 -11.61 -19.16 -2.51
CA ALA A 172 -11.57 -17.71 -2.67
C ALA A 172 -10.52 -17.33 -3.73
N PRO A 173 -10.89 -16.61 -4.80
CA PRO A 173 -9.95 -16.22 -5.84
C PRO A 173 -8.92 -15.21 -5.31
N GLN A 174 -7.71 -15.33 -5.85
CA GLN A 174 -6.59 -14.43 -5.60
C GLN A 174 -6.33 -13.59 -6.84
N PHE A 175 -6.10 -12.30 -6.63
CA PHE A 175 -5.98 -11.32 -7.69
C PHE A 175 -4.66 -10.56 -7.61
N ARG A 176 -3.97 -10.47 -8.73
CA ARG A 176 -2.84 -9.57 -8.92
C ARG A 176 -3.34 -8.24 -9.49
N PHE A 177 -2.97 -7.14 -8.86
CA PHE A 177 -3.25 -5.80 -9.39
C PHE A 177 -2.44 -5.55 -10.67
N VAL A 178 -3.11 -5.17 -11.75
CA VAL A 178 -2.48 -4.95 -13.06
C VAL A 178 -2.29 -3.46 -13.32
N ARG A 179 -3.38 -2.69 -13.27
CA ARG A 179 -3.43 -1.24 -13.51
C ARG A 179 -4.81 -0.69 -13.16
N ARG A 180 -4.92 0.63 -13.04
CA ARG A 180 -6.20 1.35 -13.06
C ARG A 180 -6.49 1.85 -14.48
N LYS A 181 -7.74 1.77 -14.94
CA LYS A 181 -8.18 2.30 -16.25
C LYS A 181 -7.88 3.80 -16.34
N SER A 182 -7.54 4.24 -17.55
CA SER A 182 -7.24 5.64 -17.89
C SER A 182 -6.04 6.26 -17.18
N MET A 183 -5.23 5.52 -16.41
CA MET A 183 -4.09 6.10 -15.70
C MET A 183 -2.84 6.21 -16.58
N VAL A 184 -2.33 7.44 -16.75
CA VAL A 184 -1.14 7.77 -17.55
C VAL A 184 0.08 8.06 -16.66
N LEU A 185 -0.10 8.75 -15.54
CA LEU A 185 0.96 9.09 -14.58
C LEU A 185 0.44 9.00 -13.14
N SER A 186 1.28 8.52 -12.21
CA SER A 186 1.05 8.61 -10.77
C SER A 186 2.38 8.62 -10.02
N VAL A 187 2.55 9.60 -9.11
CA VAL A 187 3.76 9.78 -8.28
C VAL A 187 3.49 9.48 -6.80
N ASN A 188 2.24 9.60 -6.35
CA ASN A 188 1.82 9.29 -4.98
C ASN A 188 0.36 8.78 -4.98
N LEU A 189 -0.59 9.62 -4.55
CA LEU A 189 -2.04 9.31 -4.62
C LEU A 189 -2.73 9.90 -5.85
N GLU A 190 -2.06 10.80 -6.55
CA GLU A 190 -2.61 11.47 -7.73
C GLU A 190 -2.65 10.51 -8.91
N VAL A 191 -3.80 10.47 -9.58
CA VAL A 191 -4.05 9.69 -10.79
C VAL A 191 -4.28 10.69 -11.92
N THR A 192 -3.33 10.80 -12.85
CA THR A 192 -3.51 11.61 -14.05
C THR A 192 -4.12 10.75 -15.16
N THR A 193 -5.23 11.20 -15.73
CA THR A 193 -5.89 10.54 -16.87
C THR A 193 -5.56 11.21 -18.20
N GLU A 194 -5.69 10.47 -19.31
CA GLU A 194 -5.40 10.95 -20.67
C GLU A 194 -6.33 12.10 -21.12
N GLU A 195 -7.50 12.25 -20.49
CA GLU A 195 -8.45 13.36 -20.75
C GLU A 195 -7.91 14.75 -20.35
N ALA A 196 -6.68 14.83 -19.83
CA ALA A 196 -6.01 16.07 -19.48
C ALA A 196 -5.05 16.62 -20.58
N PHE A 197 -5.11 16.08 -21.80
CA PHE A 197 -4.39 16.61 -22.98
C PHE A 197 -5.32 16.89 -24.16
#